data_AF-A0A8H5LZ30-F1
#
_entry.id   AF-A0A8H5LZ30-F1
#
_cell.length_a   1.000
_cell.length_b   1.000
_cell.length_c   1.000
_cell.angle_alpha   90.00
_cell.angle_beta   90.00
_cell.angle_gamma   90.00
#
_symmetry.space_group_name_H-M   'P 1'
#
loop_
_entity.id
_entity.type
_entity.pdbx_description
1 polymer ?
#
loop_
_entity_poly.entity_id
_entity_poly.type
_entity_poly.pdbx_seq_one_letter_code
_entity_poly.pdbx_strand_id
1 'polypeptide(L)'
;MLIDPNQTTGWVNGNLYQPTTEVAGVLPIPADVRLALGMGTFASSIHSKQRHHFLASMQGTRKPVLPVHNAQERDLFCNFMMSDSGFNDPVHGPSWEVAVRLWNNTADTTDGVFYKLTEQLKVYYNGDWKRNTNTKQTKAMTAIVRVPLKRSLCDPRRSSTAPKALERPQNLHTVPKGLLPDDMLPVPHLPVFTPPPARSVPIPSGSRLPPLMTIPSTSADHHSGHEDRPEFHVARKRALASLPELPAKKRKGRTCRKCGVDACPGKKSVDLCRTPCRDCSKQICRGRNPNRPTRPCNVGWDD
;
A
#
# COMPACT_ATOMS: atom_id res chain seq x y z
N MET A 1 34.12 -19.84 -11.87
CA MET A 1 35.15 -19.11 -11.10
C MET A 1 34.45 -18.46 -9.91
N LEU A 2 34.44 -19.15 -8.76
CA LEU A 2 34.05 -18.53 -7.49
C LEU A 2 35.24 -17.70 -7.02
N ILE A 3 35.00 -16.42 -6.72
CA ILE A 3 35.98 -15.57 -6.06
C ILE A 3 35.88 -15.92 -4.57
N ASP A 4 36.87 -16.63 -4.05
CA ASP A 4 37.01 -16.81 -2.61
C ASP A 4 37.27 -15.45 -1.96
N PRO A 5 36.45 -15.02 -0.99
CA PRO A 5 36.73 -13.79 -0.25
C PRO A 5 37.96 -14.05 0.61
N ASN A 6 39.10 -13.46 0.22
CA ASN A 6 40.33 -13.51 1.00
C ASN A 6 40.03 -13.09 2.45
N GLN A 7 40.19 -14.03 3.39
CA GLN A 7 40.19 -13.73 4.82
C GLN A 7 41.28 -12.67 5.08
N THR A 8 40.89 -11.47 5.51
CA THR A 8 41.81 -10.48 6.04
C THR A 8 42.27 -10.93 7.43
N THR A 9 43.20 -11.89 7.48
CA THR A 9 43.93 -12.24 8.69
C THR A 9 45.01 -11.19 8.94
N GLY A 10 44.69 -10.18 9.74
CA GLY A 10 45.65 -9.18 10.20
C GLY A 10 45.01 -8.13 11.09
N TRP A 11 45.70 -7.74 12.15
CA TRP A 11 45.36 -6.53 12.91
C TRP A 11 45.37 -5.34 11.94
N VAL A 12 44.24 -4.65 11.80
CA VAL A 12 44.15 -3.44 10.99
C VAL A 12 44.95 -2.36 11.71
N ASN A 13 46.11 -2.02 11.14
CA ASN A 13 46.99 -1.01 11.72
C ASN A 13 46.29 0.36 11.69
N GLY A 14 45.95 0.90 12.87
CA GLY A 14 45.25 2.17 13.03
C GLY A 14 45.97 3.38 12.42
N ASN A 15 47.23 3.22 12.05
CA ASN A 15 48.08 4.25 11.47
C ASN A 15 47.78 4.53 9.98
N LEU A 16 46.93 3.73 9.34
CA LEU A 16 46.49 3.94 7.95
C LEU A 16 45.18 4.73 7.82
N TYR A 17 44.57 5.13 8.93
CA TYR A 17 43.38 5.99 8.90
C TYR A 17 43.81 7.46 8.83
N GLN A 18 43.42 8.14 7.74
CA GLN A 18 43.50 9.58 7.67
C GLN A 18 42.31 10.18 8.44
N PRO A 19 42.52 11.12 9.37
CA PRO A 19 41.42 11.87 9.97
C PRO A 19 40.58 12.51 8.87
N THR A 20 39.30 12.17 8.79
CA THR A 20 38.40 12.80 7.82
C THR A 20 38.04 14.20 8.31
N THR A 21 38.00 15.16 7.38
CA THR A 21 37.41 16.48 7.63
C THR A 21 35.88 16.44 7.52
N GLU A 22 35.32 15.30 7.13
CA GLU A 22 33.87 15.11 7.10
C GLU A 22 33.30 15.10 8.51
N VAL A 23 32.39 16.03 8.77
CA VAL A 23 31.64 16.06 10.02
C VAL A 23 30.53 15.02 9.92
N ALA A 24 30.75 13.86 10.54
CA ALA A 24 29.69 12.87 10.73
C ALA A 24 28.72 13.36 11.81
N GLY A 25 27.42 13.41 11.50
CA GLY A 25 26.38 13.74 12.49
C GLY A 25 25.26 14.61 11.96
N VAL A 26 24.59 15.30 12.88
CA VAL A 26 23.49 16.21 12.58
C VAL A 26 24.06 17.54 12.10
N LEU A 27 23.94 17.79 10.81
CA LEU A 27 24.37 19.04 10.20
C LEU A 27 23.33 20.16 10.37
N PRO A 28 23.77 21.43 10.48
CA PRO A 28 22.87 22.56 10.46
C PRO A 28 22.12 22.65 9.14
N ILE A 29 20.84 22.99 9.20
CA ILE A 29 20.01 23.17 8.01
C ILE A 29 20.35 24.52 7.38
N PRO A 30 20.70 24.56 6.08
CA PRO A 30 21.00 25.80 5.37
C PRO A 30 19.92 26.88 5.55
N ALA A 31 20.33 28.15 5.63
CA ALA A 31 19.42 29.25 5.94
C ALA A 31 18.35 29.48 4.87
N ASP A 32 18.72 29.34 3.60
CA ASP A 32 17.83 29.37 2.44
C ASP A 32 16.74 28.27 2.54
N VAL A 33 17.12 27.04 2.89
CA VAL A 33 16.18 25.92 3.08
C VAL A 33 15.25 26.18 4.27
N ARG A 34 15.78 26.69 5.39
CA ARG A 34 14.95 27.07 6.55
C ARG A 34 13.90 28.12 6.18
N LEU A 35 14.30 29.19 5.49
CA LEU A 35 13.40 30.25 5.07
C LEU A 35 12.36 29.75 4.05
N ALA A 36 12.78 28.97 3.05
CA ALA A 36 11.89 28.44 2.01
C ALA A 36 10.77 27.55 2.58
N LEU A 37 11.11 26.77 3.62
CA LEU A 37 10.21 25.82 4.28
C LEU A 37 9.51 26.39 5.53
N GLY A 38 9.67 27.68 5.82
CA GLY A 38 9.00 28.34 6.96
C GLY A 38 9.48 27.85 8.34
N MET A 39 10.77 27.55 8.49
CA MET A 39 11.36 27.15 9.76
C MET A 39 11.99 28.36 10.48
N GLY A 40 11.65 28.56 11.75
CA GLY A 40 12.28 29.57 12.59
C GLY A 40 13.74 29.24 12.94
N THR A 41 14.52 30.26 13.32
CA THR A 41 15.91 30.11 13.78
C THR A 41 15.99 29.73 15.25
N PHE A 42 16.98 28.91 15.63
CA PHE A 42 17.25 28.59 17.03
C PHE A 42 17.78 29.80 17.81
N ALA A 43 17.18 30.11 18.96
CA ALA A 43 17.65 31.12 19.90
C ALA A 43 17.91 30.45 21.27
N SER A 44 19.19 30.35 21.66
CA SER A 44 19.61 29.62 22.87
C SER A 44 18.95 30.13 24.16
N SER A 45 18.78 31.45 24.28
CA SER A 45 18.16 32.10 25.44
C SER A 45 16.69 31.68 25.66
N ILE A 46 15.95 31.41 24.58
CA ILE A 46 14.51 31.10 24.64
C ILE A 46 14.29 29.59 24.58
N HIS A 47 15.07 28.88 23.76
CA HIS A 47 14.78 27.51 23.38
C HIS A 47 15.59 26.45 24.15
N SER A 48 16.48 26.83 25.06
CA SER A 48 17.30 25.88 25.84
C SER A 48 16.49 24.86 26.65
N LYS A 49 15.26 25.21 27.07
CA LYS A 49 14.38 24.34 27.86
C LYS A 49 13.46 23.45 27.03
N GLN A 50 13.46 23.59 25.69
CA GLN A 50 12.53 22.82 24.87
C GLN A 50 12.93 21.34 24.78
N ARG A 51 11.94 20.48 24.50
CA ARG A 51 12.20 19.07 24.21
C ARG A 51 13.11 18.96 22.98
N HIS A 52 14.15 18.14 23.09
CA HIS A 52 15.15 17.95 22.05
C HIS A 52 15.89 19.25 21.63
N HIS A 53 16.10 20.20 22.56
CA HIS A 53 16.84 21.44 22.29
C HIS A 53 18.22 21.19 21.66
N PHE A 54 18.91 20.11 22.04
CA PHE A 54 20.22 19.73 21.47
C PHE A 54 20.13 19.54 19.95
N LEU A 55 19.14 18.77 19.46
CA LEU A 55 18.94 18.56 18.03
C LEU A 55 18.58 19.87 17.32
N ALA A 56 17.69 20.67 17.91
CA ALA A 56 17.30 21.98 17.36
C ALA A 56 18.50 22.94 17.26
N SER A 57 19.37 22.94 18.27
CA SER A 57 20.62 23.73 18.30
C SER A 57 21.59 23.27 17.21
N MET A 58 21.79 21.96 17.05
CA MET A 58 22.66 21.41 16.00
C MET A 58 22.12 21.69 14.59
N GLN A 59 20.79 21.62 14.41
CA GLN A 59 20.12 21.90 13.14
C GLN A 59 20.00 23.41 12.85
N GLY A 60 20.21 24.26 13.84
CA GLY A 60 19.99 25.71 13.73
C GLY A 60 18.52 26.11 13.61
N THR A 61 17.57 25.25 13.97
CA THR A 61 16.13 25.49 13.83
C THR A 61 15.45 25.74 15.17
N ARG A 62 14.37 26.54 15.18
CA ARG A 62 13.60 26.86 16.40
C ARG A 62 13.10 25.59 17.08
N LYS A 63 12.53 24.65 16.33
CA LYS A 63 12.18 23.29 16.77
C LYS A 63 13.04 22.26 16.04
N PRO A 64 13.27 21.06 16.61
CA PRO A 64 13.99 20.01 15.89
C PRO A 64 13.17 19.52 14.68
N VAL A 65 13.88 19.09 13.64
CA VAL A 65 13.33 18.37 12.49
C VAL A 65 13.33 16.88 12.79
N LEU A 66 12.14 16.28 12.89
CA LEU A 66 11.95 14.87 13.25
C LEU A 66 10.95 14.22 12.30
N PRO A 67 11.06 12.91 11.99
CA PRO A 67 9.99 12.18 11.29
C PRO A 67 8.63 12.29 12.00
N VAL A 68 7.53 12.05 11.29
CA VAL A 68 6.19 11.97 11.91
C VAL A 68 6.18 10.77 12.86
N HIS A 69 6.14 11.02 14.16
CA HIS A 69 6.36 9.95 15.16
C HIS A 69 5.31 9.93 16.28
N ASN A 70 4.64 11.05 16.57
CA ASN A 70 3.67 11.12 17.65
C ASN A 70 2.21 11.14 17.15
N ALA A 71 1.25 10.95 18.07
CA ALA A 71 -0.16 10.89 17.71
C ALA A 71 -0.71 12.23 17.21
N GLN A 72 -0.33 13.35 17.85
CA GLN A 72 -0.76 14.70 17.46
C GLN A 72 -0.35 15.05 16.03
N GLU A 73 0.88 14.71 15.64
CA GLU A 73 1.36 14.88 14.27
C GLU A 73 0.59 14.00 13.28
N ARG A 74 0.27 12.75 13.65
CA ARG A 74 -0.54 11.87 12.80
C ARG A 74 -1.95 12.42 12.60
N ASP A 75 -2.57 12.94 13.64
CA ASP A 75 -3.89 13.56 13.59
C ASP A 75 -3.86 14.85 12.76
N LEU A 76 -2.82 15.68 12.95
CA LEU A 76 -2.59 16.88 12.13
C LEU A 76 -2.46 16.52 10.65
N PHE A 77 -1.67 15.49 10.32
CA PHE A 77 -1.54 15.00 8.96
C PHE A 77 -2.88 14.52 8.40
N CYS A 78 -3.67 13.78 9.19
CA CYS A 78 -5.01 13.35 8.77
C CYS A 78 -5.90 14.55 8.45
N ASN A 79 -5.89 15.57 9.31
CA ASN A 79 -6.69 16.78 9.14
C ASN A 79 -6.29 17.50 7.85
N PHE A 80 -5.00 17.72 7.62
CA PHE A 80 -4.52 18.34 6.38
C PHE A 80 -4.90 17.56 5.13
N MET A 81 -4.78 16.22 5.15
CA MET A 81 -5.23 15.37 4.04
C MET A 81 -6.73 15.49 3.74
N MET A 82 -7.54 15.97 4.68
CA MET A 82 -8.99 16.15 4.51
C MET A 82 -9.39 17.59 4.18
N SER A 83 -8.70 18.58 4.72
CA SER A 83 -9.11 19.98 4.66
C SER A 83 -8.29 20.86 3.72
N ASP A 84 -7.03 20.51 3.46
CA ASP A 84 -6.09 21.40 2.78
C ASP A 84 -5.76 20.93 1.35
N SER A 85 -5.87 21.84 0.38
CA SER A 85 -5.61 21.55 -1.03
C SER A 85 -4.13 21.27 -1.31
N GLY A 86 -3.21 21.80 -0.50
CA GLY A 86 -1.77 21.49 -0.61
C GLY A 86 -1.46 20.03 -0.30
N PHE A 87 -2.28 19.36 0.51
CA PHE A 87 -2.14 17.92 0.81
C PHE A 87 -3.01 17.03 -0.07
N ASN A 88 -4.11 17.56 -0.62
CA ASN A 88 -5.11 16.77 -1.34
C ASN A 88 -5.58 17.44 -2.64
N ASP A 89 -4.65 17.82 -3.51
CA ASP A 89 -4.98 18.23 -4.86
C ASP A 89 -5.49 17.00 -5.66
N PRO A 90 -6.73 17.02 -6.18
CA PRO A 90 -7.31 15.89 -6.91
C PRO A 90 -6.64 15.63 -8.26
N VAL A 91 -5.98 16.64 -8.85
CA VAL A 91 -5.35 16.58 -10.17
C VAL A 91 -3.88 16.19 -10.04
N HIS A 92 -3.14 16.88 -9.16
CA HIS A 92 -1.68 16.76 -9.10
C HIS A 92 -1.15 16.00 -7.88
N GLY A 93 -2.02 15.71 -6.90
CA GLY A 93 -1.61 15.17 -5.61
C GLY A 93 -0.93 16.21 -4.72
N PRO A 94 -0.32 15.80 -3.59
CA PRO A 94 0.19 16.74 -2.61
C PRO A 94 1.31 17.64 -3.18
N SER A 95 1.12 18.95 -3.10
CA SER A 95 2.16 19.94 -3.37
C SER A 95 3.07 20.05 -2.14
N TRP A 96 4.13 19.23 -2.11
CA TRP A 96 4.94 19.03 -0.91
C TRP A 96 5.60 20.30 -0.37
N GLU A 97 5.99 21.23 -1.23
CA GLU A 97 6.59 22.50 -0.81
C GLU A 97 5.59 23.37 -0.04
N VAL A 98 4.36 23.47 -0.54
CA VAL A 98 3.25 24.19 0.12
C VAL A 98 2.84 23.47 1.40
N ALA A 99 2.72 22.14 1.33
CA ALA A 99 2.33 21.29 2.45
C ALA A 99 3.32 21.38 3.63
N VAL A 100 4.63 21.35 3.36
CA VAL A 100 5.66 21.48 4.40
C VAL A 100 5.64 22.87 5.02
N ARG A 101 5.48 23.93 4.21
CA ARG A 101 5.39 25.30 4.73
C ARG A 101 4.19 25.45 5.65
N LEU A 102 3.02 24.93 5.24
CA LEU A 102 1.82 24.92 6.08
C LEU A 102 2.06 24.14 7.38
N TRP A 103 2.65 22.94 7.29
CA TRP A 103 2.99 22.13 8.45
C TRP A 103 3.91 22.88 9.43
N ASN A 104 5.00 23.46 8.94
CA ASN A 104 5.99 24.13 9.79
C ASN A 104 5.42 25.40 10.42
N ASN A 105 4.57 26.14 9.70
CA ASN A 105 3.82 27.27 10.27
C ASN A 105 2.89 26.82 11.41
N THR A 106 2.20 25.68 11.27
CA THR A 106 1.39 25.12 12.36
C THR A 106 2.24 24.60 13.50
N ALA A 107 3.42 24.03 13.19
CA ALA A 107 4.38 23.60 14.20
C ALA A 107 4.90 24.78 15.02
N ASP A 108 4.97 25.99 14.48
CA ASP A 108 5.42 27.17 15.24
C ASP A 108 4.46 27.62 16.34
N THR A 109 3.17 27.33 16.18
CA THR A 109 2.11 27.72 17.13
C THR A 109 1.65 26.57 18.01
N THR A 110 1.83 25.32 17.57
CA THR A 110 1.31 24.13 18.25
C THR A 110 2.42 23.42 19.02
N ASP A 111 2.27 23.26 20.34
CA ASP A 111 3.20 22.46 21.12
C ASP A 111 3.09 20.96 20.80
N GLY A 112 4.18 20.22 20.91
CA GLY A 112 4.24 18.79 20.56
C GLY A 112 4.32 18.47 19.06
N VAL A 113 4.17 19.46 18.18
CA VAL A 113 4.41 19.32 16.74
C VAL A 113 5.81 19.84 16.39
N PHE A 114 6.56 19.03 15.63
CA PHE A 114 7.93 19.32 15.23
C PHE A 114 8.04 19.62 13.73
N TYR A 115 9.11 20.31 13.33
CA TYR A 115 9.35 20.63 11.93
C TYR A 115 9.55 19.38 11.08
N LYS A 116 9.25 19.53 9.79
CA LYS A 116 9.36 18.49 8.77
C LYS A 116 10.07 19.02 7.54
N LEU A 117 10.79 18.12 6.90
CA LEU A 117 11.29 18.31 5.54
C LEU A 117 10.34 17.65 4.53
N THR A 118 10.47 18.07 3.28
CA THR A 118 9.75 17.53 2.12
C THR A 118 9.89 16.03 2.01
N GLU A 119 11.10 15.52 2.20
CA GLU A 119 11.46 14.11 2.11
C GLU A 119 10.77 13.31 3.21
N GLN A 120 10.71 13.85 4.43
CA GLN A 120 10.09 13.18 5.57
C GLN A 120 8.58 13.03 5.37
N LEU A 121 7.90 14.09 4.90
CA LEU A 121 6.46 13.99 4.59
C LEU A 121 6.18 13.06 3.40
N LYS A 122 7.03 13.09 2.36
CA LYS A 122 6.94 12.15 1.22
C LYS A 122 7.10 10.70 1.67
N VAL A 123 8.08 10.41 2.52
CA VAL A 123 8.33 9.05 3.05
C VAL A 123 7.15 8.60 3.90
N TYR A 124 6.67 9.44 4.81
CA TYR A 124 5.51 9.11 5.65
C TYR A 124 4.24 8.88 4.82
N TYR A 125 3.99 9.72 3.82
CA TYR A 125 2.84 9.60 2.91
C TYR A 125 2.88 8.29 2.12
N ASN A 126 4.00 8.01 1.45
CA ASN A 126 4.13 6.86 0.58
C ASN A 126 4.28 5.53 1.35
N GLY A 127 4.82 5.58 2.56
CA GLY A 127 4.97 4.43 3.44
C GLY A 127 3.73 4.22 4.32
N ASP A 128 3.78 4.78 5.52
CA ASP A 128 2.84 4.46 6.60
C ASP A 128 1.41 4.92 6.29
N TRP A 129 1.24 6.12 5.74
CA TRP A 129 -0.08 6.65 5.46
C TRP A 129 -0.83 5.83 4.41
N LYS A 130 -0.23 5.62 3.23
CA LYS A 130 -0.83 4.77 2.17
C LYS A 130 -1.07 3.35 2.66
N ARG A 131 -0.10 2.74 3.37
CA ARG A 131 -0.25 1.39 3.95
C ARG A 131 -1.43 1.31 4.93
N ASN A 132 -1.53 2.28 5.84
CA ASN A 132 -2.60 2.32 6.84
C ASN A 132 -3.96 2.56 6.20
N THR A 133 -4.03 3.44 5.20
CA THR A 133 -5.25 3.72 4.43
C THR A 133 -5.72 2.46 3.69
N ASN A 134 -4.82 1.79 2.97
CA ASN A 134 -5.11 0.54 2.28
C ASN A 134 -5.56 -0.56 3.26
N THR A 135 -4.94 -0.63 4.44
CA THR A 135 -5.33 -1.58 5.50
C THR A 135 -6.72 -1.29 6.04
N LYS A 136 -7.04 -0.01 6.33
CA LYS A 136 -8.37 0.42 6.79
C LYS A 136 -9.44 0.12 5.74
N GLN A 137 -9.17 0.46 4.47
CA GLN A 137 -10.07 0.17 3.36
C GLN A 137 -10.31 -1.33 3.18
N THR A 138 -9.25 -2.14 3.19
CA THR A 138 -9.36 -3.60 3.07
C THR A 138 -10.17 -4.19 4.23
N LYS A 139 -9.92 -3.72 5.47
CA LYS A 139 -10.71 -4.11 6.64
C LYS A 139 -12.19 -3.74 6.50
N ALA A 140 -12.49 -2.53 5.99
CA ALA A 140 -13.86 -2.09 5.76
C ALA A 140 -14.56 -2.93 4.68
N MET A 141 -13.91 -3.17 3.54
CA MET A 141 -14.46 -3.99 2.46
C MET A 141 -14.70 -5.45 2.89
N THR A 142 -13.79 -6.02 3.68
CA THR A 142 -13.90 -7.40 4.16
C THR A 142 -14.76 -7.54 5.41
N ALA A 143 -15.28 -6.44 5.98
CA ALA A 143 -16.05 -6.45 7.22
C ALA A 143 -17.31 -7.34 7.11
N ILE A 144 -18.00 -7.31 5.95
CA ILE A 144 -19.22 -8.09 5.70
C ILE A 144 -18.97 -9.60 5.85
N VAL A 145 -17.78 -10.08 5.48
CA VAL A 145 -17.40 -11.50 5.59
C VAL A 145 -16.73 -11.80 6.94
N ARG A 146 -15.82 -10.92 7.37
CA ARG A 146 -15.03 -11.10 8.59
C ARG A 146 -15.86 -11.06 9.87
N VAL A 147 -16.86 -10.18 9.95
CA VAL A 147 -17.65 -10.00 11.18
C VAL A 147 -18.48 -11.25 11.50
N PRO A 148 -19.28 -11.82 10.57
CA PRO A 148 -19.98 -13.08 10.80
C PRO A 148 -19.04 -14.24 11.10
N LEU A 149 -17.91 -14.34 10.38
CA LEU A 149 -16.92 -15.38 10.61
C LEU A 149 -16.31 -15.28 12.02
N LYS A 150 -15.90 -14.07 12.44
CA LYS A 150 -15.38 -13.84 13.79
C LYS A 150 -16.44 -14.17 14.85
N ARG A 151 -17.70 -13.79 14.62
CA ARG A 151 -18.80 -14.12 15.53
C ARG A 151 -19.00 -15.63 15.67
N SER A 152 -18.94 -16.38 14.56
CA SER A 152 -19.04 -17.84 14.57
C SER A 152 -17.84 -18.51 15.25
N LEU A 153 -16.61 -18.02 15.00
CA LEU A 153 -15.40 -18.56 15.60
C LEU A 153 -15.31 -18.29 17.11
N CYS A 154 -15.83 -17.15 17.56
CA CYS A 154 -15.85 -16.77 18.97
C CYS A 154 -17.15 -17.16 19.69
N ASP A 155 -18.05 -17.93 19.06
CA ASP A 155 -19.28 -18.39 19.72
C ASP A 155 -18.92 -19.40 20.83
N PRO A 156 -19.28 -19.15 22.11
CA PRO A 156 -19.01 -20.10 23.18
C PRO A 156 -19.64 -21.48 22.94
N ARG A 157 -20.75 -21.54 22.20
CA ARG A 157 -21.43 -22.80 21.81
C ARG A 157 -20.64 -23.61 20.78
N ARG A 158 -19.60 -23.03 20.17
CA ARG A 158 -18.70 -23.78 19.28
C ARG A 158 -17.98 -24.91 20.02
N SER A 159 -17.70 -24.73 21.31
CA SER A 159 -17.05 -25.75 22.13
C SER A 159 -17.92 -27.00 22.33
N SER A 160 -19.24 -26.85 22.43
CA SER A 160 -20.16 -27.98 22.62
C SER A 160 -20.42 -28.78 21.34
N THR A 161 -20.12 -28.21 20.18
CA THR A 161 -20.28 -28.83 18.85
C THR A 161 -18.95 -29.24 18.23
N ALA A 162 -17.83 -28.93 18.89
CA ALA A 162 -16.51 -29.37 18.44
C ALA A 162 -16.45 -30.91 18.46
N PRO A 163 -15.86 -31.55 17.44
CA PRO A 163 -15.57 -32.98 17.50
C PRO A 163 -14.79 -33.25 18.77
N LYS A 164 -15.15 -34.31 19.52
CA LYS A 164 -14.30 -34.78 20.61
C LYS A 164 -12.90 -34.95 20.05
N ALA A 165 -11.94 -34.24 20.64
CA ALA A 165 -10.55 -34.41 20.30
C ALA A 165 -10.26 -35.91 20.35
N LEU A 166 -9.64 -36.45 19.30
CA LEU A 166 -9.22 -37.84 19.32
C LEU A 166 -8.27 -37.96 20.51
N GLU A 167 -8.70 -38.64 21.56
CA GLU A 167 -7.86 -38.94 22.72
C GLU A 167 -6.80 -39.90 22.21
N ARG A 168 -5.71 -39.34 21.68
CA ARG A 168 -4.51 -40.09 21.48
C ARG A 168 -4.08 -40.49 22.88
N PRO A 169 -3.99 -41.79 23.20
CA PRO A 169 -3.44 -42.20 24.47
C PRO A 169 -2.13 -41.46 24.62
N GLN A 170 -2.03 -40.69 25.71
CA GLN A 170 -0.76 -40.08 26.07
C GLN A 170 0.17 -41.25 26.32
N ASN A 171 0.94 -41.62 25.30
CA ASN A 171 2.14 -42.39 25.51
C ASN A 171 3.02 -41.46 26.32
N LEU A 172 2.92 -41.59 27.65
CA LEU A 172 3.92 -41.07 28.56
C LEU A 172 5.23 -41.54 27.96
N HIS A 173 6.03 -40.58 27.50
CA HIS A 173 7.40 -40.85 27.12
C HIS A 173 8.06 -41.35 28.39
N THR A 174 8.00 -42.67 28.57
CA THR A 174 8.77 -43.36 29.57
C THR A 174 10.16 -43.22 29.03
N VAL A 175 10.96 -42.38 29.67
CA VAL A 175 12.38 -42.24 29.39
C VAL A 175 13.03 -43.33 30.24
N PRO A 176 13.24 -44.56 29.73
CA PRO A 176 13.69 -45.69 30.56
C PRO A 176 15.12 -45.49 31.10
N LYS A 177 15.86 -44.53 30.56
CA LYS A 177 17.20 -44.17 31.01
C LYS A 177 17.21 -42.67 31.27
N GLY A 178 17.36 -42.30 32.55
CA GLY A 178 17.60 -40.90 32.93
C GLY A 178 18.79 -40.31 32.15
N LEU A 179 18.90 -38.97 32.18
CA LEU A 179 20.01 -38.23 31.61
C LEU A 179 21.33 -38.97 31.89
N LEU A 180 21.98 -39.45 30.83
CA LEU A 180 23.29 -40.08 30.95
C LEU A 180 24.21 -39.04 31.60
N PRO A 181 25.02 -39.41 32.61
CA PRO A 181 26.04 -38.53 33.14
C PRO A 181 26.94 -38.03 32.01
N ASP A 182 27.22 -36.73 32.03
CA ASP A 182 27.82 -35.92 30.95
C ASP A 182 29.26 -36.35 30.55
N ASP A 183 29.82 -37.36 31.23
CA ASP A 183 31.25 -37.65 31.16
C ASP A 183 31.69 -38.56 30.02
N MET A 184 30.80 -39.12 29.19
CA MET A 184 31.21 -40.07 28.14
C MET A 184 30.35 -40.01 26.87
N LEU A 185 30.01 -38.81 26.37
CA LEU A 185 29.59 -38.71 24.96
C LEU A 185 30.85 -38.74 24.08
N PRO A 186 31.08 -39.79 23.27
CA PRO A 186 32.07 -39.70 22.21
C PRO A 186 31.61 -38.56 21.32
N VAL A 187 32.47 -37.56 21.14
CA VAL A 187 32.26 -36.49 20.16
C VAL A 187 31.79 -37.17 18.88
N PRO A 188 30.56 -36.94 18.41
CA PRO A 188 30.14 -37.46 17.13
C PRO A 188 31.12 -36.88 16.14
N HIS A 189 31.98 -37.72 15.56
CA HIS A 189 32.72 -37.34 14.37
C HIS A 189 31.66 -36.91 13.37
N LEU A 190 31.49 -35.60 13.25
CA LEU A 190 30.64 -35.00 12.23
C LEU A 190 31.07 -35.68 10.93
N PRO A 191 30.15 -36.30 10.18
CA PRO A 191 30.50 -36.88 8.91
C PRO A 191 31.18 -35.76 8.12
N VAL A 192 32.43 -36.00 7.74
CA VAL A 192 33.15 -35.14 6.81
C VAL A 192 32.21 -35.03 5.62
N PHE A 193 31.61 -33.85 5.47
CA PHE A 193 30.79 -33.52 4.31
C PHE A 193 31.75 -33.47 3.13
N THR A 194 32.02 -34.62 2.53
CA THR A 194 32.58 -34.67 1.18
C THR A 194 31.52 -34.06 0.28
N PRO A 195 31.77 -32.90 -0.34
CA PRO A 195 30.83 -32.33 -1.26
C PRO A 195 30.56 -33.37 -2.36
N PRO A 196 29.29 -33.64 -2.71
CA PRO A 196 28.99 -34.56 -3.79
C PRO A 196 29.69 -34.07 -5.07
N PRO A 197 30.26 -34.97 -5.90
CA PRO A 197 30.86 -34.58 -7.16
C PRO A 197 29.82 -33.81 -7.96
N ALA A 198 30.20 -32.61 -8.40
CA ALA A 198 29.36 -31.70 -9.15
C ALA A 198 28.77 -32.42 -10.37
N ARG A 199 27.55 -32.94 -10.24
CA ARG A 199 26.76 -33.35 -11.39
C ARG A 199 26.38 -32.08 -12.12
N SER A 200 27.07 -31.82 -13.22
CA SER A 200 26.68 -30.88 -14.25
C SER A 200 25.31 -31.30 -14.79
N VAL A 201 24.25 -30.79 -14.18
CA VAL A 201 22.90 -30.87 -14.73
C VAL A 201 22.91 -29.99 -15.99
N PRO A 202 22.61 -30.53 -17.17
CA PRO A 202 22.43 -29.70 -18.36
C PRO A 202 21.26 -28.75 -18.08
N ILE A 203 21.57 -27.46 -18.03
CA ILE A 203 20.55 -26.41 -17.92
C ILE A 203 19.71 -26.49 -19.20
N PRO A 204 18.39 -26.73 -19.12
CA PRO A 204 17.53 -26.63 -20.28
C PRO A 204 17.48 -25.15 -20.68
N SER A 205 18.12 -24.82 -21.80
CA SER A 205 17.91 -23.56 -22.52
C SER A 205 16.43 -23.49 -22.93
N GLY A 206 15.58 -22.90 -22.10
CA GLY A 206 14.14 -22.84 -22.42
C GLY A 206 13.19 -22.16 -21.45
N SER A 207 13.61 -21.74 -20.26
CA SER A 207 12.72 -21.00 -19.34
C SER A 207 12.90 -19.49 -19.53
N ARG A 208 12.03 -18.90 -20.34
CA ARG A 208 11.77 -17.45 -20.36
C ARG A 208 11.50 -16.97 -18.94
N LEU A 209 12.40 -16.15 -18.41
CA LEU A 209 12.12 -15.33 -17.25
C LEU A 209 10.89 -14.46 -17.54
N PRO A 210 9.94 -14.30 -16.60
CA PRO A 210 8.96 -13.23 -16.72
C PRO A 210 9.74 -11.89 -16.79
N PRO A 211 9.36 -10.95 -17.66
CA PRO A 211 10.08 -9.70 -17.78
C PRO A 211 10.05 -8.98 -16.44
N LEU A 212 11.23 -8.59 -15.96
CA LEU A 212 11.41 -7.58 -14.94
C LEU A 212 10.56 -6.38 -15.35
N MET A 213 9.55 -6.03 -14.54
CA MET A 213 8.69 -4.88 -14.82
C MET A 213 9.52 -3.61 -14.61
N THR A 214 10.16 -3.16 -15.69
CA THR A 214 10.64 -1.80 -15.86
C THR A 214 9.45 -0.86 -15.65
N ILE A 215 9.51 -0.03 -14.60
CA ILE A 215 8.55 1.04 -14.37
C ILE A 215 8.76 2.04 -15.50
N PRO A 216 7.80 2.25 -16.41
CA PRO A 216 7.95 3.29 -17.42
C PRO A 216 7.61 4.63 -16.76
N SER A 217 8.59 5.54 -16.72
CA SER A 217 8.32 6.96 -16.61
C SER A 217 7.60 7.38 -17.90
N THR A 218 6.28 7.49 -17.87
CA THR A 218 5.49 8.10 -18.95
C THR A 218 5.16 9.53 -18.58
N SER A 219 5.78 10.45 -19.32
CA SER A 219 5.30 11.79 -19.63
C SER A 219 3.86 11.77 -20.19
N ALA A 220 3.18 12.90 -20.00
CA ALA A 220 1.75 13.17 -20.20
C ALA A 220 1.14 12.75 -21.55
N ASP A 221 -0.16 12.40 -21.56
CA ASP A 221 -1.20 13.22 -22.20
C ASP A 221 -2.65 12.68 -22.00
N HIS A 222 -3.59 13.61 -22.13
CA HIS A 222 -5.02 13.61 -21.78
C HIS A 222 -5.90 12.44 -22.24
N HIS A 223 -6.86 12.04 -21.37
CA HIS A 223 -8.28 11.95 -21.72
C HIS A 223 -9.19 12.04 -20.48
N SER A 224 -10.31 12.71 -20.69
CA SER A 224 -11.35 13.11 -19.75
C SER A 224 -12.25 11.95 -19.28
N GLY A 225 -12.73 12.06 -18.03
CA GLY A 225 -14.00 11.47 -17.62
C GLY A 225 -13.94 10.43 -16.49
N HIS A 226 -14.56 10.82 -15.37
CA HIS A 226 -15.06 10.00 -14.27
C HIS A 226 -14.04 9.58 -13.20
N GLU A 227 -14.26 10.15 -12.01
CA GLU A 227 -13.49 9.97 -10.78
C GLU A 227 -13.45 8.50 -10.35
N ASP A 228 -12.32 7.85 -10.56
CA ASP A 228 -11.99 6.63 -9.86
C ASP A 228 -10.45 6.51 -9.86
N ARG A 229 -9.86 6.89 -8.73
CA ARG A 229 -8.43 7.08 -8.54
C ARG A 229 -7.69 5.77 -8.89
N PRO A 230 -6.73 5.74 -9.83
CA PRO A 230 -6.22 4.50 -10.43
C PRO A 230 -5.57 3.53 -9.42
N GLU A 231 -5.02 4.04 -8.31
CA GLU A 231 -4.50 3.23 -7.21
C GLU A 231 -5.61 2.43 -6.47
N PHE A 232 -6.82 2.99 -6.38
CA PHE A 232 -7.97 2.34 -5.71
C PHE A 232 -8.52 1.18 -6.53
N HIS A 233 -8.46 1.28 -7.86
CA HIS A 233 -8.84 0.18 -8.74
C HIS A 233 -7.95 -1.04 -8.59
N VAL A 234 -6.65 -0.86 -8.37
CA VAL A 234 -5.70 -1.99 -8.20
C VAL A 234 -5.93 -2.71 -6.88
N ALA A 235 -6.08 -1.97 -5.77
CA ALA A 235 -6.38 -2.55 -4.46
C ALA A 235 -7.74 -3.24 -4.45
N ARG A 236 -8.78 -2.61 -5.03
CA ARG A 236 -10.12 -3.18 -5.17
C ARG A 236 -10.12 -4.43 -6.04
N LYS A 237 -9.39 -4.44 -7.18
CA LYS A 237 -9.25 -5.65 -8.02
C LYS A 237 -8.59 -6.81 -7.27
N ARG A 238 -7.53 -6.56 -6.50
CA ARG A 238 -6.87 -7.61 -5.70
C ARG A 238 -7.80 -8.16 -4.61
N ALA A 239 -8.49 -7.28 -3.89
CA ALA A 239 -9.44 -7.70 -2.86
C ALA A 239 -10.62 -8.51 -3.44
N LEU A 240 -11.13 -8.10 -4.61
CA LEU A 240 -12.21 -8.81 -5.29
C LEU A 240 -11.75 -10.15 -5.89
N ALA A 241 -10.52 -10.23 -6.39
CA ALA A 241 -9.95 -11.48 -6.92
C ALA A 241 -9.69 -12.54 -5.83
N SER A 242 -9.58 -12.13 -4.56
CA SER A 242 -9.41 -13.04 -3.43
C SER A 242 -10.74 -13.53 -2.81
N LEU A 243 -11.89 -13.04 -3.28
CA LEU A 243 -13.18 -13.56 -2.84
C LEU A 243 -13.53 -14.82 -3.64
N PRO A 244 -14.08 -15.87 -3.00
CA PRO A 244 -14.56 -17.05 -3.71
C PRO A 244 -15.59 -16.63 -4.77
N GLU A 245 -15.42 -17.12 -6.00
CA GLU A 245 -16.27 -16.76 -7.15
C GLU A 245 -17.74 -17.05 -6.82
N LEU A 246 -18.51 -15.99 -6.62
CA LEU A 246 -19.97 -16.11 -6.61
C LEU A 246 -20.42 -16.56 -8.00
N PRO A 247 -21.41 -17.46 -8.11
CA PRO A 247 -21.88 -17.97 -9.40
C PRO A 247 -22.23 -16.80 -10.31
N ALA A 248 -21.53 -16.71 -11.45
CA ALA A 248 -21.66 -15.61 -12.37
C ALA A 248 -23.12 -15.44 -12.79
N LYS A 249 -23.77 -14.36 -12.35
CA LYS A 249 -25.12 -14.00 -12.82
C LYS A 249 -25.03 -13.82 -14.33
N LYS A 250 -25.52 -14.79 -15.10
CA LYS A 250 -25.61 -14.71 -16.56
C LYS A 250 -26.31 -13.39 -16.91
N ARG A 251 -25.58 -12.46 -17.53
CA ARG A 251 -26.15 -11.19 -17.97
C ARG A 251 -27.24 -11.50 -19.00
N LYS A 252 -28.45 -10.97 -18.79
CA LYS A 252 -29.56 -11.09 -19.74
C LYS A 252 -29.09 -10.55 -21.11
N GLY A 253 -29.36 -11.30 -22.18
CA GLY A 253 -29.04 -10.88 -23.55
C GLY A 253 -29.65 -9.51 -23.86
N ARG A 254 -28.93 -8.69 -24.65
CA ARG A 254 -29.42 -7.37 -25.08
C ARG A 254 -30.31 -7.54 -26.32
N THR A 255 -31.56 -7.09 -26.22
CA THR A 255 -32.47 -6.93 -27.36
C THR A 255 -32.26 -5.58 -28.05
N CYS A 256 -32.63 -5.45 -29.32
CA CYS A 256 -32.67 -4.16 -30.00
C CYS A 256 -33.64 -3.20 -29.29
N ARG A 257 -33.20 -1.97 -28.98
CA ARG A 257 -34.02 -0.99 -28.24
C ARG A 257 -35.19 -0.42 -29.05
N LYS A 258 -35.17 -0.59 -30.38
CA LYS A 258 -36.21 -0.12 -31.30
C LYS A 258 -37.27 -1.18 -31.58
N CYS A 259 -36.87 -2.39 -31.99
CA CYS A 259 -37.83 -3.46 -32.35
C CYS A 259 -37.97 -4.58 -31.30
N GLY A 260 -37.07 -4.67 -30.32
CA GLY A 260 -37.13 -5.68 -29.25
C GLY A 260 -36.63 -7.07 -29.61
N VAL A 261 -36.11 -7.30 -30.83
CA VAL A 261 -35.65 -8.61 -31.31
C VAL A 261 -34.17 -8.85 -30.93
N ASP A 262 -33.84 -10.05 -30.44
CA ASP A 262 -32.50 -10.47 -30.00
C ASP A 262 -31.48 -10.65 -31.14
N ALA A 263 -31.96 -11.06 -32.32
CA ALA A 263 -31.14 -11.25 -33.51
C ALA A 263 -30.99 -9.97 -34.36
N CYS A 264 -31.66 -8.87 -33.99
CA CYS A 264 -31.62 -7.66 -34.80
C CYS A 264 -30.24 -6.98 -34.73
N PRO A 265 -29.64 -6.56 -35.86
CA PRO A 265 -28.38 -5.79 -35.88
C PRO A 265 -28.49 -4.48 -35.09
N GLY A 266 -29.72 -3.98 -34.94
CA GLY A 266 -30.13 -2.89 -34.06
C GLY A 266 -29.71 -3.02 -32.58
N LYS A 267 -29.34 -4.21 -32.12
CA LYS A 267 -28.81 -4.43 -30.76
C LYS A 267 -27.44 -3.79 -30.53
N LYS A 268 -26.66 -3.59 -31.60
CA LYS A 268 -25.35 -2.91 -31.55
C LYS A 268 -25.52 -1.40 -31.67
N SER A 269 -26.25 -0.94 -32.69
CA SER A 269 -26.64 0.46 -32.89
C SER A 269 -28.06 0.52 -33.47
N VAL A 270 -28.90 1.40 -32.95
CA VAL A 270 -30.30 1.56 -33.38
C VAL A 270 -30.41 1.94 -34.86
N ASP A 271 -29.41 2.64 -35.40
CA ASP A 271 -29.37 3.08 -36.80
C ASP A 271 -29.31 1.90 -37.79
N LEU A 272 -28.87 0.72 -37.33
CA LEU A 272 -28.85 -0.51 -38.12
C LEU A 272 -30.22 -1.23 -38.15
N CYS A 273 -31.20 -0.77 -37.38
CA CYS A 273 -32.52 -1.41 -37.29
C CYS A 273 -33.48 -0.89 -38.38
N ARG A 274 -33.74 -1.73 -39.39
CA ARG A 274 -34.71 -1.45 -40.48
C ARG A 274 -36.18 -1.73 -40.12
N THR A 275 -36.42 -2.38 -38.98
CA THR A 275 -37.79 -2.66 -38.50
C THR A 275 -38.38 -1.41 -37.86
N PRO A 276 -39.70 -1.14 -38.04
CA PRO A 276 -40.37 -0.05 -37.34
C PRO A 276 -40.30 -0.22 -35.82
N CYS A 277 -40.40 0.88 -35.09
CA CYS A 277 -40.37 0.86 -33.63
C CYS A 277 -41.53 0.04 -33.05
N ARG A 278 -41.26 -0.79 -32.04
CA ARG A 278 -42.31 -1.59 -31.37
C ARG A 278 -43.33 -0.74 -30.64
N ASP A 279 -42.93 0.42 -30.13
CA ASP A 279 -43.80 1.26 -29.29
C ASP A 279 -44.62 2.28 -30.11
N CYS A 280 -44.06 2.86 -31.18
CA CYS A 280 -44.71 3.92 -31.95
C CYS A 280 -44.88 3.65 -33.46
N SER A 281 -44.43 2.48 -33.93
CA SER A 281 -44.50 2.05 -35.34
C SER A 281 -43.78 2.95 -36.36
N LYS A 282 -43.09 4.02 -35.94
CA LYS A 282 -42.33 4.91 -36.83
C LYS A 282 -41.02 4.26 -37.27
N GLN A 283 -40.69 4.42 -38.55
CA GLN A 283 -39.41 3.99 -39.12
C GLN A 283 -38.23 4.82 -38.61
N ILE A 284 -38.43 6.13 -38.43
CA ILE A 284 -37.44 7.06 -37.89
C ILE A 284 -37.71 7.22 -36.39
N CYS A 285 -37.26 6.26 -35.58
CA CYS A 285 -37.43 6.27 -34.14
C CYS A 285 -36.15 5.83 -33.43
N ARG A 286 -35.78 6.53 -32.36
CA ARG A 286 -34.61 6.25 -31.51
C ARG A 286 -34.77 5.00 -30.63
N GLY A 287 -35.98 4.42 -30.57
CA GLY A 287 -36.31 3.31 -29.66
C GLY A 287 -36.43 3.74 -28.20
N ARG A 288 -36.48 2.78 -27.27
CA ARG A 288 -36.58 3.06 -25.82
C ARG A 288 -35.28 3.67 -25.26
N ASN A 289 -35.43 4.61 -24.32
CA ASN A 289 -34.30 5.21 -23.62
C ASN A 289 -33.63 4.16 -22.69
N PRO A 290 -32.31 3.91 -22.82
CA PRO A 290 -31.60 2.95 -21.96
C PRO A 290 -31.65 3.31 -20.47
N ASN A 291 -31.78 4.60 -20.14
CA ASN A 291 -31.88 5.08 -18.76
C ASN A 291 -33.30 4.87 -18.19
N ARG A 292 -34.29 4.58 -19.04
CA ARG A 292 -35.71 4.38 -18.67
C ARG A 292 -36.35 3.25 -19.48
N PRO A 293 -35.88 1.99 -19.33
CA PRO A 293 -36.26 0.87 -20.20
C PRO A 293 -37.74 0.47 -20.10
N THR A 294 -38.42 0.87 -19.04
CA THR A 294 -39.84 0.64 -18.79
C THR A 294 -40.74 1.62 -19.53
N ARG A 295 -40.24 2.79 -19.93
CA ARG A 295 -41.04 3.81 -20.62
C ARG A 295 -41.05 3.60 -22.14
N PRO A 296 -42.18 3.88 -22.81
CA PRO A 296 -42.27 3.80 -24.26
C PRO A 296 -41.42 4.90 -24.93
N CYS A 297 -41.04 4.68 -26.19
CA CYS A 297 -40.11 5.56 -26.90
C CYS A 297 -40.57 7.01 -27.07
N ASN A 298 -41.88 7.29 -26.99
CA ASN A 298 -42.44 8.65 -27.13
C ASN A 298 -42.45 9.46 -25.82
N VAL A 299 -42.26 8.83 -24.66
CA VAL A 299 -42.24 9.51 -23.35
C VAL A 299 -40.83 9.46 -22.74
N GLY A 300 -40.04 8.45 -23.10
CA GLY A 300 -38.74 8.21 -22.46
C GLY A 300 -37.64 9.22 -22.80
N TRP A 301 -37.84 10.12 -23.77
CA TRP A 301 -36.78 11.03 -24.26
C TRP A 301 -37.05 12.52 -24.02
N ASP A 302 -38.29 12.90 -23.71
CA ASP A 302 -38.72 14.32 -23.61
C ASP A 302 -38.76 14.85 -22.16
N ASP A 303 -38.33 14.02 -21.20
CA ASP A 303 -38.23 14.32 -19.76
C ASP A 303 -36.77 14.24 -19.29
#